data_AF-A0A962XNM8-F1
#
_entry.id   AF-A0A962XNM8-F1
#
_cell.length_a   1.000
_cell.length_b   1.000
_cell.length_c   1.000
_cell.angle_alpha   90.00
_cell.angle_beta   90.00
_cell.angle_gamma   90.00
#
_symmetry.space_group_name_H-M   'P 1'
#
loop_
_entity.id
_entity.type
_entity.pdbx_description
1 polymer ?
#
loop_
_entity_poly.entity_id
_entity_poly.type
_entity_poly.pdbx_seq_one_letter_code
_entity_poly.pdbx_strand_id
1 'polypeptide(L)' 'WYYGEGTKQFGGRAEFAAIEAPHQQIHEAIRRVVQLREKGDTAGAESAFKQVSTLSDQVVGRITALERALAN' A
#
# COMPACT_ATOMS: atom_id res chain seq x y z
N TRP A 1 3.10 2.23 -10.19
CA TRP A 1 2.11 1.41 -10.91
C TRP A 1 0.70 1.93 -10.72
N TYR A 2 0.19 2.03 -9.47
CA TYR A 2 -1.18 2.50 -9.17
C TYR A 2 -1.54 3.77 -9.94
N TYR A 3 -0.91 4.92 -9.64
CA TYR A 3 -1.13 6.21 -10.32
C TYR A 3 -0.61 6.31 -11.77
N GLY A 4 -0.21 5.21 -12.39
CA GLY A 4 0.36 5.19 -13.73
C GLY A 4 -0.36 4.18 -14.60
N GLU A 5 0.37 3.14 -15.01
CA GLU A 5 -0.16 2.11 -15.91
C GLU A 5 -1.39 1.39 -15.35
N GLY A 6 -1.44 1.15 -14.03
CA GLY A 6 -2.60 0.53 -13.39
C GLY A 6 -3.88 1.34 -13.57
N THR A 7 -3.84 2.67 -13.31
CA THR A 7 -5.00 3.55 -13.52
C THR A 7 -5.44 3.57 -14.99
N LYS A 8 -4.50 3.58 -15.94
CA LYS A 8 -4.84 3.58 -17.37
C LYS A 8 -5.60 2.32 -17.78
N GLN A 9 -5.21 1.15 -17.25
CA GLN A 9 -5.81 -0.13 -17.63
C GLN A 9 -7.07 -0.48 -16.82
N PHE A 10 -7.09 -0.13 -15.52
CA PHE A 10 -8.09 -0.63 -14.58
C PHE A 10 -8.83 0.47 -13.81
N GLY A 11 -8.60 1.75 -14.10
CA GLY A 11 -9.14 2.87 -13.32
C GLY A 11 -10.67 2.94 -13.21
N GLY A 12 -11.40 2.29 -14.11
CA GLY A 12 -12.86 2.17 -14.03
C GLY A 12 -13.38 1.03 -13.14
N ARG A 13 -12.49 0.20 -12.56
CA ARG A 13 -12.86 -0.97 -11.76
C ARG A 13 -12.87 -0.63 -10.26
N ALA A 14 -13.94 -1.03 -9.58
CA ALA A 14 -14.09 -0.82 -8.15
C ALA A 14 -12.98 -1.53 -7.34
N GLU A 15 -12.56 -2.72 -7.78
CA GLU A 15 -11.48 -3.49 -7.17
C GLU A 15 -10.14 -2.76 -7.27
N PHE A 16 -9.90 -2.05 -8.38
CA PHE A 16 -8.70 -1.24 -8.54
C PHE A 16 -8.76 0.00 -7.65
N ALA A 17 -9.87 0.73 -7.63
CA ALA A 17 -10.05 1.90 -6.76
C ALA A 17 -9.84 1.57 -5.26
N ALA A 18 -10.23 0.36 -4.83
CA ALA A 18 -10.04 -0.11 -3.46
C ALA A 18 -8.56 -0.29 -3.04
N ILE A 19 -7.62 -0.26 -3.99
CA ILE A 19 -6.17 -0.31 -3.72
C ILE A 19 -5.66 1.05 -3.19
N GLU A 20 -6.34 2.17 -3.50
CA GLU A 20 -5.81 3.51 -3.24
C GLU A 20 -5.48 3.77 -1.78
N ALA A 21 -6.47 3.57 -0.91
CA ALA A 21 -6.34 3.89 0.51
C ALA A 21 -5.18 3.14 1.17
N PRO A 22 -5.07 1.80 1.08
CA PRO A 22 -3.92 1.10 1.66
C PRO A 22 -2.59 1.44 0.96
N HIS A 23 -2.61 1.79 -0.34
CA HIS A 23 -1.41 2.28 -1.05
C HIS A 23 -0.96 3.67 -0.57
N GLN A 24 -1.85 4.60 -0.26
CA GLN A 24 -1.45 5.89 0.32
C GLN A 24 -0.89 5.69 1.73
N GLN A 25 -1.58 4.90 2.55
CA GLN A 25 -1.17 4.61 3.93
C GLN A 25 0.19 3.92 4.01
N ILE A 26 0.52 3.01 3.08
CA ILE A 26 1.84 2.35 3.09
C ILE A 26 2.96 3.36 2.83
N HIS A 27 2.78 4.30 1.90
CA HIS A 27 3.78 5.34 1.63
C HIS A 27 3.96 6.29 2.82
N GLU A 28 2.87 6.64 3.50
CA GLU A 28 2.93 7.44 4.73
C GLU A 28 3.66 6.71 5.85
N ALA A 29 3.35 5.44 6.09
CA ALA A 29 4.00 4.62 7.10
C ALA A 29 5.50 4.45 6.81
N ILE A 30 5.90 4.21 5.54
CA ILE A 30 7.31 4.13 5.14
C ILE A 30 8.04 5.46 5.40
N ARG A 31 7.44 6.60 5.04
CA ARG A 31 8.04 7.93 5.34
C ARG A 31 8.24 8.10 6.84
N ARG A 32 7.27 7.67 7.66
CA ARG A 32 7.37 7.74 9.11
C ARG A 32 8.50 6.87 9.66
N VAL A 33 8.68 5.66 9.12
CA VAL A 33 9.81 4.78 9.46
C VAL A 33 11.15 5.48 9.18
N VAL A 34 11.32 6.06 7.99
CA VAL A 34 12.55 6.78 7.63
C VAL A 34 12.82 7.94 8.59
N GLN A 35 11.82 8.78 8.85
CA GLN A 35 11.96 9.91 9.78
C GLN A 35 12.32 9.49 11.21
N LEU A 36 11.82 8.35 11.67
CA LEU A 36 12.14 7.80 13.00
C LEU A 36 13.59 7.31 13.05
N ARG A 37 14.03 6.61 11.99
CA ARG A 37 15.41 6.14 11.84
C ARG A 37 16.40 7.30 11.81
N GLU A 38 16.09 8.37 11.06
CA GLU A 38 16.92 9.58 10.99
C GLU A 38 17.04 10.30 12.34
N LYS A 39 16.01 10.18 13.20
CA LYS A 39 16.02 10.72 14.57
C LYS A 39 16.68 9.80 15.60
N GLY A 40 17.16 8.62 15.19
CA GLY A 40 17.70 7.60 16.09
C GLY A 40 16.65 6.87 16.94
N ASP A 41 15.35 7.07 16.66
CA ASP A 41 14.25 6.37 17.34
C ASP A 41 13.99 5.01 16.69
N THR A 42 14.86 4.04 17.01
CA THR A 42 14.77 2.68 16.47
C THR A 42 13.48 1.98 16.91
N ALA A 43 13.06 2.13 18.16
CA ALA A 43 11.86 1.47 18.69
C ALA A 43 10.59 2.00 18.01
N GLY A 44 10.49 3.32 17.84
CA GLY A 44 9.41 3.93 17.07
C GLY A 44 9.41 3.46 15.63
N ALA A 45 10.59 3.40 14.99
CA ALA A 45 10.71 2.93 13.60
C ALA A 45 10.24 1.49 13.43
N GLU A 46 10.60 0.58 14.35
CA GLU A 46 10.14 -0.82 14.32
C GLU A 46 8.62 -0.94 14.48
N SER A 47 8.03 -0.14 15.37
CA SER A 47 6.58 -0.10 15.56
C SER A 47 5.86 0.38 14.28
N ALA A 48 6.35 1.46 13.66
CA ALA A 48 5.83 1.94 12.38
C ALA A 48 6.03 0.92 11.25
N PHE A 49 7.15 0.19 11.25
CA PHE A 49 7.43 -0.83 10.24
C PHE A 49 6.47 -2.02 10.32
N LYS A 50 5.99 -2.39 11.50
CA LYS A 50 4.92 -3.40 11.63
C LYS A 50 3.64 -2.98 10.91
N GLN A 51 3.30 -1.69 10.95
CA GLN A 51 2.14 -1.15 10.21
C GLN A 51 2.33 -1.26 8.70
N VAL A 52 3.56 -1.04 8.20
CA VAL A 52 3.90 -1.25 6.77
C VAL A 52 3.60 -2.69 6.35
N SER A 53 3.96 -3.69 7.17
CA SER A 53 3.66 -5.10 6.87
C SER A 53 2.16 -5.35 6.73
N THR A 54 1.35 -4.91 7.69
CA THR A 54 -0.11 -5.07 7.65
C THR A 54 -0.74 -4.38 6.44
N LEU A 55 -0.26 -3.18 6.09
CA LEU A 55 -0.74 -2.44 4.92
C LEU A 55 -0.32 -3.12 3.62
N SER A 56 0.88 -3.70 3.57
CA SER A 56 1.35 -4.49 2.43
C SER A 56 0.43 -5.68 2.16
N ASP A 57 0.05 -6.42 3.21
CA ASP A 57 -0.88 -7.55 3.08
C ASP A 57 -2.24 -7.10 2.52
N GLN A 58 -2.72 -5.92 2.93
CA GLN A 58 -3.96 -5.36 2.38
C GLN A 58 -3.80 -4.99 0.91
N VAL A 59 -2.73 -4.30 0.51
CA VAL A 59 -2.48 -3.94 -0.89
C VAL A 59 -2.41 -5.19 -1.77
N VAL A 60 -1.64 -6.21 -1.35
CA VAL A 60 -1.54 -7.49 -2.07
C VAL A 60 -2.91 -8.15 -2.18
N GLY A 61 -3.66 -8.22 -1.08
CA GLY A 61 -5.01 -8.79 -1.09
C GLY A 61 -5.98 -8.08 -2.06
N ARG A 62 -5.87 -6.75 -2.19
CA ARG A 62 -6.67 -5.97 -3.17
C ARG A 62 -6.24 -6.23 -4.60
N ILE A 63 -4.93 -6.35 -4.86
CA ILE A 63 -4.42 -6.73 -6.19
C ILE A 63 -4.92 -8.13 -6.57
N THR A 64 -4.86 -9.10 -5.65
CA THR A 64 -5.41 -10.44 -5.88
C THR A 64 -6.92 -10.41 -6.14
N ALA A 65 -7.67 -9.53 -5.48
CA ALA A 65 -9.11 -9.36 -5.76
C ALA A 65 -9.35 -8.82 -7.17
N LEU A 66 -8.56 -7.84 -7.61
CA LEU A 66 -8.61 -7.31 -8.97
C LEU A 66 -8.27 -8.40 -10.00
N GLU A 67 -7.22 -9.19 -9.78
CA GLU A 67 -6.84 -10.30 -10.65
C GLU A 67 -7.99 -11.30 -10.82
N ARG A 68 -8.66 -11.67 -9.71
CA ARG A 68 -9.83 -12.56 -9.76
C ARG A 68 -11.01 -11.95 -10.52
N ALA A 69 -11.24 -10.63 -10.38
CA ALA A 69 -12.30 -9.93 -11.09
C ALA A 69 -12.03 -9.77 -12.61
N LEU A 70 -10.77 -9.92 -13.03
CA LEU A 70 -10.36 -9.91 -14.44
C LEU A 70 -10.42 -11.30 -15.09
N ALA A 71 -10.37 -12.37 -14.30
CA ALA A 71 -10.41 -13.76 -14.78
C ALA A 71 -11.83 -14.28 -15.07
N ASN A 72 -12.86 -13.47 -14.83
CA ASN A 72 -14.26 -13.77 -15.07
C ASN A 72 -14.80 -13.02 -16.29
#